data_AF-A0A1V4R1T4-F1
#
_entry.id   AF-A0A1V4R1T4-F1
#
_cell.length_a   1.000
_cell.length_b   1.000
_cell.length_c   1.000
_cell.angle_alpha   90.00
_cell.angle_beta   90.00
_cell.angle_gamma   90.00
#
_symmetry.space_group_name_H-M   'P 1'
#
loop_
_entity.id
_entity.type
_entity.pdbx_description
1 polymer ?
#
loop_
_entity_poly.entity_id
_entity_poly.type
_entity_poly.pdbx_seq_one_letter_code
_entity_poly.pdbx_strand_id
1 'polypeptide(L)'
;MCSACLAAAADGGRTWLDPDSNALVYFDRPTQWKQPLPVGVTLWSDLPGLTPPPERANGRVGDVHPHTNLALVPYGRHVACIWGRGETLVWSHFDGQVWSAPRLVVRRFGGPAAATTVDSKTIYVIFRGRVYRLAEDGKWLEDSPPEQGPARLVAAGSALLCIGRKTATDAKGQSTVVWVSRKAAGGSWSAPEVIAPERTAAGRVGRVEVIAPQFATGDFGPVAWGPHAGWVKMMLVPVKAGRGG
;
A
#
# COMPACT_ATOMS: atom_id res chain seq x y z
N MET A 1 19.33 -18.38 1.00
CA MET A 1 19.43 -17.24 1.93
C MET A 1 18.74 -16.05 1.30
N CYS A 2 17.89 -15.35 2.06
CA CYS A 2 16.93 -14.37 1.55
C CYS A 2 17.53 -12.95 1.59
N SER A 3 17.61 -12.25 0.45
CA SER A 3 18.19 -10.89 0.38
C SER A 3 17.39 -9.83 1.14
N ALA A 4 16.11 -10.08 1.46
CA ALA A 4 15.29 -9.19 2.28
C ALA A 4 15.66 -9.25 3.78
N CYS A 5 16.19 -10.38 4.26
CA CYS A 5 16.70 -10.49 5.63
C CYS A 5 17.98 -9.67 5.82
N LEU A 6 18.72 -9.35 4.73
CA LEU A 6 19.96 -8.61 4.80
C LEU A 6 19.76 -7.12 5.08
N ALA A 7 18.67 -6.52 4.57
CA ALA A 7 18.41 -5.09 4.77
C ALA A 7 18.07 -4.76 6.24
N ALA A 8 17.35 -5.64 6.92
CA ALA A 8 17.03 -5.51 8.34
C ALA A 8 18.21 -5.83 9.28
N ALA A 9 19.24 -6.53 8.78
CA ALA A 9 20.42 -6.89 9.56
C ALA A 9 21.57 -5.88 9.43
N ALA A 10 21.60 -5.07 8.37
CA ALA A 10 22.72 -4.18 8.05
C ALA A 10 22.69 -2.82 8.76
N ASP A 11 21.54 -2.36 9.26
CA ASP A 11 21.39 -1.06 9.95
C ASP A 11 21.30 -1.16 11.48
N GLY A 12 21.30 -2.39 12.01
CA GLY A 12 21.16 -2.66 13.44
C GLY A 12 19.81 -2.23 14.03
N GLY A 13 18.69 -2.32 13.29
CA GLY A 13 17.35 -2.10 13.85
C GLY A 13 16.92 -0.63 13.96
N ARG A 14 17.76 0.31 13.49
CA ARG A 14 17.51 1.76 13.61
C ARG A 14 16.36 2.27 12.76
N THR A 15 15.98 1.54 11.71
CA THR A 15 14.88 1.88 10.80
C THR A 15 13.49 1.82 11.45
N TRP A 16 13.36 1.44 12.72
CA TRP A 16 12.06 1.35 13.42
C TRP A 16 12.00 2.18 14.72
N LEU A 17 13.07 2.92 15.05
CA LEU A 17 13.16 3.67 16.30
C LEU A 17 12.46 5.03 16.26
N ASP A 18 12.08 5.48 15.08
CA ASP A 18 11.30 6.69 14.90
C ASP A 18 9.86 6.30 14.47
N PRO A 19 8.78 6.78 15.11
CA PRO A 19 7.43 6.67 14.54
C PRO A 19 7.33 7.18 13.08
N ASP A 20 8.31 7.96 12.62
CA ASP A 20 8.45 8.43 11.24
C ASP A 20 9.34 7.54 10.35
N SER A 21 10.01 6.52 10.90
CA SER A 21 10.88 5.58 10.16
C SER A 21 10.04 4.47 9.50
N ASN A 22 9.47 4.81 8.34
CA ASN A 22 8.52 3.98 7.60
C ASN A 22 9.18 3.23 6.44
N ALA A 23 10.11 2.31 6.75
CA ALA A 23 10.67 1.46 5.69
C ALA A 23 9.65 0.44 5.19
N LEU A 24 9.33 0.64 3.93
CA LEU A 24 8.57 -0.22 3.04
C LEU A 24 9.30 -1.57 2.84
N VAL A 25 8.90 -2.63 3.52
CA VAL A 25 9.38 -3.99 3.20
C VAL A 25 8.46 -4.59 2.13
N TYR A 26 8.84 -4.41 0.85
CA TYR A 26 8.29 -5.22 -0.23
C TYR A 26 9.03 -6.55 -0.30
N PHE A 27 8.30 -7.64 -0.14
CA PHE A 27 8.79 -8.98 -0.49
C PHE A 27 8.60 -9.21 -1.99
N ASP A 28 9.64 -8.94 -2.78
CA ASP A 28 9.68 -9.34 -4.19
C ASP A 28 10.12 -10.80 -4.31
N ARG A 29 9.39 -11.59 -5.10
CA ARG A 29 9.48 -13.05 -5.09
C ARG A 29 10.40 -13.60 -6.18
N PRO A 30 11.12 -14.71 -5.90
CA PRO A 30 11.52 -15.68 -6.93
C PRO A 30 10.31 -16.51 -7.39
N THR A 31 10.15 -16.72 -8.69
CA THR A 31 9.00 -17.37 -9.36
C THR A 31 8.79 -18.86 -9.06
N GLN A 32 9.65 -19.49 -8.26
CA GLN A 32 9.82 -20.95 -8.21
C GLN A 32 9.10 -21.68 -7.05
N TRP A 33 8.30 -20.99 -6.23
CA TRP A 33 7.70 -21.58 -5.01
C TRP A 33 6.21 -21.89 -5.19
N LYS A 34 5.79 -23.13 -4.90
CA LYS A 34 4.41 -23.65 -5.11
C LYS A 34 3.59 -23.87 -3.82
N GLN A 35 4.16 -23.69 -2.63
CA GLN A 35 3.48 -23.93 -1.35
C GLN A 35 3.28 -22.63 -0.55
N PRO A 36 2.19 -22.48 0.23
CA PRO A 36 2.03 -21.39 1.19
C PRO A 36 3.22 -21.31 2.16
N LEU A 37 3.72 -20.11 2.38
CA LEU A 37 4.82 -19.86 3.31
C LEU A 37 4.26 -19.21 4.58
N PRO A 38 4.75 -19.60 5.77
CA PRO A 38 4.44 -18.84 6.98
C PRO A 38 5.05 -17.45 6.84
N VAL A 39 4.26 -16.41 7.06
CA VAL A 39 4.83 -15.06 7.23
C VAL A 39 5.30 -14.93 8.66
N GLY A 40 6.63 -14.95 8.83
CA GLY A 40 7.28 -14.46 10.02
C GLY A 40 7.34 -12.94 9.93
N VAL A 41 6.65 -12.24 10.82
CA VAL A 41 6.93 -10.83 11.09
C VAL A 41 7.74 -10.80 12.37
N THR A 42 9.03 -10.51 12.24
CA THR A 42 9.91 -10.29 13.38
C THR A 42 9.78 -8.83 13.78
N LEU A 43 9.31 -8.58 15.01
CA LEU A 43 9.43 -7.26 15.60
C LEU A 43 10.82 -7.19 16.25
N TRP A 44 11.67 -6.29 15.76
CA TRP A 44 12.89 -5.91 16.47
C TRP A 44 12.59 -4.61 17.21
N SER A 45 12.75 -4.62 18.53
CA SER A 45 12.56 -3.45 19.39
C SER A 45 13.84 -3.24 20.19
N ASP A 46 14.59 -2.18 19.89
CA ASP A 46 15.77 -1.76 20.67
C ASP A 46 15.39 -0.84 21.85
N LEU A 47 14.24 -1.07 22.49
CA LEU A 47 13.90 -0.35 23.73
C LEU A 47 14.79 -0.87 24.87
N PRO A 48 15.60 -0.01 25.52
CA PRO A 48 16.41 -0.42 26.66
C PRO A 48 15.51 -0.97 27.77
N GLY A 49 15.73 -2.23 28.16
CA GLY A 49 14.98 -2.91 29.23
C GLY A 49 13.82 -3.80 28.77
N LEU A 50 13.55 -3.91 27.46
CA LEU A 50 12.57 -4.84 26.91
C LEU A 50 13.27 -5.98 26.17
N THR A 51 13.54 -7.09 26.86
CA THR A 51 13.93 -8.35 26.21
C THR A 51 12.66 -9.14 25.93
N PRO A 52 12.11 -9.15 24.69
CA PRO A 52 10.98 -10.00 24.39
C PRO A 52 11.41 -11.47 24.58
N PRO A 53 10.59 -12.32 25.21
CA PRO A 53 10.85 -13.75 25.29
C PRO A 53 11.17 -14.31 23.89
N PRO A 54 12.06 -15.32 23.74
CA PRO A 54 12.45 -15.89 22.45
C PRO A 54 11.26 -16.34 21.58
N GLU A 55 10.16 -16.68 22.24
CA GLU A 55 8.88 -17.12 21.67
C GLU A 55 7.90 -15.98 21.29
N ARG A 56 8.23 -14.72 21.60
CA ARG A 56 7.39 -13.53 21.32
C ARG A 56 7.98 -12.55 20.30
N ALA A 57 9.28 -12.61 20.02
CA ALA A 57 9.93 -11.74 19.01
C ALA A 57 9.61 -12.14 17.56
N ASN A 58 9.18 -13.40 17.35
CA ASN A 58 8.84 -13.98 16.05
C ASN A 58 7.42 -14.54 16.07
N GLY A 59 6.44 -13.75 15.65
CA GLY A 59 5.06 -14.19 15.53
C GLY A 59 4.74 -14.69 14.13
N ARG A 60 4.25 -15.93 13.99
CA ARG A 60 3.58 -16.35 12.76
C ARG A 60 2.19 -15.72 12.73
N VAL A 61 1.94 -14.83 11.77
CA VAL A 61 0.65 -14.13 11.64
C VAL A 61 -0.41 -15.00 10.94
N GLY A 62 0.04 -15.91 10.08
CA GLY A 62 -0.80 -16.88 9.39
C GLY A 62 -0.15 -17.39 8.10
N ASP A 63 -0.90 -18.24 7.39
CA ASP A 63 -0.49 -18.74 6.08
C ASP A 63 -0.69 -17.67 5.01
N VAL A 64 0.32 -17.48 4.18
CA VAL A 64 0.26 -16.56 3.05
C VAL A 64 0.36 -17.35 1.76
N HIS A 65 -0.55 -17.06 0.84
CA HIS A 65 -0.53 -17.71 -0.45
C HIS A 65 0.75 -17.28 -1.19
N PRO A 66 1.51 -18.22 -1.81
CA PRO A 66 2.81 -17.91 -2.40
C PRO A 66 2.72 -17.03 -3.65
N HIS A 67 1.51 -16.65 -4.06
CA HIS A 67 1.22 -15.73 -5.16
C HIS A 67 0.55 -14.41 -4.75
N THR A 68 0.59 -14.06 -3.46
CA THR A 68 0.04 -12.79 -2.96
C THR A 68 1.11 -11.85 -2.42
N ASN A 69 0.78 -10.57 -2.40
CA ASN A 69 1.53 -9.56 -1.66
C ASN A 69 1.05 -9.53 -0.21
N LEU A 70 1.80 -8.85 0.65
CA LEU A 70 1.37 -8.40 1.97
C LEU A 70 1.62 -6.91 2.11
N ALA A 71 0.93 -6.27 3.03
CA ALA A 71 1.18 -4.90 3.44
C ALA A 71 1.23 -4.83 4.97
N LEU A 72 2.19 -4.06 5.49
CA LEU A 72 2.25 -3.67 6.89
C LEU A 72 1.91 -2.18 6.98
N VAL A 73 1.09 -1.81 7.95
CA VAL A 73 0.66 -0.42 8.17
C VAL A 73 0.64 -0.10 9.67
N PRO A 74 0.87 1.15 10.08
CA PRO A 74 0.65 1.57 11.46
C PRO A 74 -0.80 1.33 11.92
N TYR A 75 -0.96 0.88 13.16
CA TYR A 75 -2.26 0.72 13.81
C TYR A 75 -2.14 0.99 15.32
N GLY A 76 -2.58 2.18 15.72
CA GLY A 76 -2.38 2.74 17.04
C GLY A 76 -0.89 2.95 17.30
N ARG A 77 -0.40 2.33 18.37
CA ARG A 77 1.03 2.28 18.72
C ARG A 77 1.72 1.02 18.19
N HIS A 78 1.06 0.28 17.32
CA HIS A 78 1.48 -1.02 16.84
C HIS A 78 1.35 -1.10 15.31
N VAL A 79 1.30 -2.33 14.79
CA VAL A 79 1.26 -2.61 13.36
C VAL A 79 0.08 -3.52 13.03
N ALA A 80 -0.51 -3.29 11.85
CA ALA A 80 -1.43 -4.22 11.22
C ALA A 80 -0.79 -4.84 9.98
N CYS A 81 -1.13 -6.09 9.70
CA CYS A 81 -0.73 -6.83 8.52
C CYS A 81 -1.97 -7.16 7.69
N ILE A 82 -1.90 -6.95 6.39
CA ILE A 82 -2.94 -7.28 5.41
C ILE A 82 -2.32 -8.17 4.34
N TRP A 83 -2.91 -9.33 4.07
CA TRP A 83 -2.35 -10.29 3.11
C TRP A 83 -3.42 -11.20 2.49
N GLY A 84 -3.03 -11.89 1.41
CA GLY A 84 -3.87 -12.90 0.78
C GLY A 84 -3.75 -14.27 1.44
N ARG A 85 -4.88 -14.87 1.81
CA ARG A 85 -4.98 -16.21 2.38
C ARG A 85 -6.03 -17.03 1.62
N GLY A 86 -5.58 -18.00 0.84
CA GLY A 86 -6.45 -18.76 -0.06
C GLY A 86 -7.25 -17.82 -0.97
N GLU A 87 -8.58 -17.95 -0.97
CA GLU A 87 -9.48 -17.11 -1.74
C GLU A 87 -9.94 -15.84 -1.02
N THR A 88 -9.19 -15.38 -0.02
CA THR A 88 -9.58 -14.22 0.80
C THR A 88 -8.43 -13.24 0.96
N LEU A 89 -8.76 -11.96 1.06
CA LEU A 89 -7.90 -10.94 1.64
C LEU A 89 -8.25 -10.85 3.13
N VAL A 90 -7.25 -10.96 3.99
CA VAL A 90 -7.40 -10.93 5.45
C VAL A 90 -6.49 -9.89 6.07
N TRP A 91 -6.78 -9.55 7.32
CA TRP A 91 -5.92 -8.70 8.12
C TRP A 91 -5.80 -9.21 9.55
N SER A 92 -4.74 -8.80 10.23
CA SER A 92 -4.52 -8.99 11.66
C SER A 92 -3.75 -7.79 12.20
N HIS A 93 -3.85 -7.50 13.49
CA HIS A 93 -3.04 -6.50 14.15
C HIS A 93 -2.28 -7.09 15.33
N PHE A 94 -1.14 -6.48 15.62
CA PHE A 94 -0.34 -6.75 16.79
C PHE A 94 -0.74 -5.78 17.90
N ASP A 95 -0.89 -6.25 19.13
CA ASP A 95 -1.25 -5.43 20.30
C ASP A 95 -0.06 -5.06 21.20
N GLY A 96 1.17 -5.35 20.74
CA GLY A 96 2.39 -5.21 21.53
C GLY A 96 2.88 -6.53 22.13
N GLN A 97 2.04 -7.58 22.15
CA GLN A 97 2.41 -8.89 22.68
C GLN A 97 2.07 -10.03 21.72
N VAL A 98 0.89 -9.99 21.11
CA VAL A 98 0.37 -11.06 20.25
C VAL A 98 -0.32 -10.51 19.00
N TRP A 99 -0.33 -11.32 17.96
CA TRP A 99 -1.14 -11.06 16.77
C TRP A 99 -2.58 -11.52 17.02
N SER A 100 -3.54 -10.71 16.65
CA SER A 100 -4.95 -11.10 16.62
C SER A 100 -5.20 -12.25 15.63
N ALA A 101 -6.31 -12.97 15.78
CA ALA A 101 -6.72 -13.93 14.77
C ALA A 101 -6.97 -13.24 13.41
N PRO A 102 -6.60 -13.85 12.27
CA PRO A 102 -6.88 -13.27 10.94
C PRO A 102 -8.37 -13.05 10.72
N ARG A 103 -8.74 -11.83 10.35
CA ARG A 103 -10.11 -11.41 10.07
C ARG A 103 -10.29 -11.10 8.58
N LEU A 104 -11.47 -11.37 8.06
CA LEU A 104 -11.80 -11.13 6.65
C LEU A 104 -11.82 -9.63 6.31
N VAL A 105 -11.17 -9.27 5.20
CA VAL A 105 -11.38 -8.00 4.50
C VAL A 105 -12.39 -8.21 3.38
N VAL A 106 -12.09 -9.13 2.45
CA VAL A 106 -12.95 -9.46 1.31
C VAL A 106 -12.69 -10.89 0.81
N ARG A 107 -13.73 -11.58 0.32
CA ARG A 107 -13.62 -12.92 -0.28
C ARG A 107 -13.21 -12.85 -1.74
N ARG A 108 -11.91 -12.68 -1.98
CA ARG A 108 -11.32 -12.76 -3.32
C ARG A 108 -9.83 -13.09 -3.25
N PHE A 109 -9.37 -13.95 -4.15
CA PHE A 109 -7.96 -14.34 -4.27
C PHE A 109 -7.04 -13.15 -4.60
N GLY A 110 -5.96 -12.99 -3.83
CA GLY A 110 -4.90 -12.01 -4.11
C GLY A 110 -4.39 -11.32 -2.85
N GLY A 111 -3.31 -10.56 -2.99
CA GLY A 111 -2.80 -9.68 -1.93
C GLY A 111 -3.07 -8.20 -2.25
N PRO A 112 -2.89 -7.31 -1.26
CA PRO A 112 -3.11 -5.88 -1.47
C PRO A 112 -2.15 -5.33 -2.53
N ALA A 113 -2.62 -4.34 -3.30
CA ALA A 113 -1.73 -3.54 -4.13
C ALA A 113 -0.99 -2.52 -3.25
N ALA A 114 -1.68 -1.86 -2.33
CA ALA A 114 -1.08 -1.02 -1.30
C ALA A 114 -2.03 -0.94 -0.10
N ALA A 115 -1.50 -0.57 1.06
CA ALA A 115 -2.30 -0.17 2.22
C ALA A 115 -1.63 1.04 2.88
N THR A 116 -2.41 1.83 3.61
CA THR A 116 -1.91 2.97 4.38
C THR A 116 -2.85 3.29 5.53
N THR A 117 -2.42 4.14 6.46
CA THR A 117 -3.22 4.61 7.60
C THR A 117 -3.27 6.13 7.56
N VAL A 118 -4.47 6.71 7.60
CA VAL A 118 -4.65 8.18 7.48
C VAL A 118 -4.68 8.87 8.86
N ASP A 119 -4.89 8.10 9.91
CA ASP A 119 -4.82 8.53 11.30
C ASP A 119 -4.23 7.38 12.14
N SER A 120 -4.49 7.32 13.45
CA SER A 120 -3.97 6.22 14.25
C SER A 120 -4.61 4.86 13.96
N LYS A 121 -5.85 4.75 13.48
CA LYS A 121 -6.57 3.46 13.38
C LYS A 121 -7.37 3.25 12.10
N THR A 122 -7.52 4.25 11.26
CA THR A 122 -8.23 4.15 9.99
C THR A 122 -7.30 3.64 8.90
N ILE A 123 -7.36 2.32 8.68
CA ILE A 123 -6.61 1.66 7.63
C ILE A 123 -7.40 1.71 6.32
N TYR A 124 -6.72 2.07 5.24
CA TYR A 124 -7.18 1.89 3.87
C TYR A 124 -6.32 0.85 3.16
N VAL A 125 -6.95 0.00 2.36
CA VAL A 125 -6.27 -0.95 1.49
C VAL A 125 -6.84 -0.86 0.09
N ILE A 126 -5.97 -0.81 -0.91
CA ILE A 126 -6.36 -0.96 -2.31
C ILE A 126 -6.07 -2.38 -2.77
N PHE A 127 -7.10 -3.03 -3.30
CA PHE A 127 -7.06 -4.40 -3.75
C PHE A 127 -7.87 -4.56 -5.04
N ARG A 128 -7.21 -5.03 -6.10
CA ARG A 128 -7.80 -5.20 -7.44
C ARG A 128 -8.57 -3.95 -7.93
N GLY A 129 -8.00 -2.79 -7.64
CA GLY A 129 -8.52 -1.48 -8.05
C GLY A 129 -9.70 -0.94 -7.27
N ARG A 130 -10.07 -1.60 -6.17
CA ARG A 130 -11.05 -1.12 -5.19
C ARG A 130 -10.38 -0.76 -3.89
N VAL A 131 -10.88 0.28 -3.24
CA VAL A 131 -10.40 0.70 -1.93
C VAL A 131 -11.37 0.21 -0.86
N TYR A 132 -10.82 -0.38 0.19
CA TYR A 132 -11.55 -0.80 1.37
C TYR A 132 -11.00 -0.05 2.58
N ARG A 133 -11.90 0.33 3.49
CA ARG A 133 -11.59 1.05 4.72
C ARG A 133 -12.00 0.23 5.92
N LEU A 134 -11.14 0.20 6.94
CA LEU A 134 -11.50 -0.30 8.26
C LEU A 134 -12.36 0.74 8.98
N ALA A 135 -13.59 0.39 9.32
CA ALA A 135 -14.49 1.20 10.13
C ALA A 135 -14.17 1.06 11.63
N GLU A 136 -14.65 2.00 12.44
CA GLU A 136 -14.42 2.04 13.89
C GLU A 136 -14.95 0.78 14.61
N ASP A 137 -16.01 0.17 14.10
CA ASP A 137 -16.58 -1.08 14.61
C ASP A 137 -15.75 -2.33 14.20
N GLY A 138 -14.62 -2.12 13.53
CA GLY A 138 -13.72 -3.18 13.07
C GLY A 138 -14.20 -3.92 11.83
N LYS A 139 -15.24 -3.44 11.14
CA LYS A 139 -15.69 -3.98 9.85
C LYS A 139 -14.97 -3.32 8.68
N TRP A 140 -14.79 -4.06 7.60
CA TRP A 140 -14.29 -3.52 6.35
C TRP A 140 -15.43 -3.09 5.44
N LEU A 141 -15.35 -1.86 4.93
CA LEU A 141 -16.32 -1.26 4.02
C LEU A 141 -15.63 -0.89 2.71
N GLU A 142 -16.32 -1.05 1.58
CA GLU A 142 -15.84 -0.50 0.32
C GLU A 142 -15.95 1.03 0.35
N ASP A 143 -14.86 1.72 0.03
CA ASP A 143 -14.74 3.19 0.02
C ASP A 143 -13.88 3.59 -1.19
N SER A 144 -14.33 3.19 -2.38
CA SER A 144 -13.60 3.40 -3.63
C SER A 144 -13.83 4.79 -4.20
N PRO A 145 -12.82 5.41 -4.83
CA PRO A 145 -13.05 6.58 -5.68
C PRO A 145 -13.94 6.22 -6.88
N PRO A 146 -14.51 7.22 -7.57
CA PRO A 146 -15.32 7.00 -8.76
C PRO A 146 -14.56 6.25 -9.86
N GLU A 147 -13.26 6.54 -10.02
CA GLU A 147 -12.38 5.83 -10.94
C GLU A 147 -11.76 4.61 -10.24
N GLN A 148 -11.82 3.46 -10.91
CA GLN A 148 -11.29 2.19 -10.38
C GLN A 148 -10.26 1.60 -11.35
N GLY A 149 -9.25 0.91 -10.81
CA GLY A 149 -8.23 0.28 -11.63
C GLY A 149 -6.89 0.15 -10.91
N PRO A 150 -5.82 -0.23 -11.62
CA PRO A 150 -4.48 -0.29 -11.05
C PRO A 150 -4.07 1.09 -10.48
N ALA A 151 -3.97 1.17 -9.16
CA ALA A 151 -3.67 2.40 -8.44
C ALA A 151 -2.91 2.13 -7.13
N ARG A 152 -2.38 3.22 -6.55
CA ARG A 152 -1.69 3.28 -5.26
C ARG A 152 -2.43 4.23 -4.33
N LEU A 153 -2.30 4.00 -3.03
CA LEU A 153 -2.81 4.87 -1.99
C LEU A 153 -1.65 5.60 -1.32
N VAL A 154 -1.84 6.90 -1.09
CA VAL A 154 -0.90 7.76 -0.37
C VAL A 154 -1.67 8.50 0.72
N ALA A 155 -1.33 8.24 1.98
CA ALA A 155 -1.75 9.10 3.08
C ALA A 155 -0.85 10.34 3.10
N ALA A 156 -1.46 11.51 3.06
CA ALA A 156 -0.76 12.79 3.05
C ALA A 156 -1.41 13.66 4.14
N GLY A 157 -0.82 13.63 5.34
CA GLY A 157 -1.47 14.13 6.55
C GLY A 157 -2.77 13.38 6.82
N SER A 158 -3.86 14.11 7.04
CA SER A 158 -5.20 13.54 7.25
C SER A 158 -5.98 13.27 5.96
N ALA A 159 -5.35 13.49 4.80
CA ALA A 159 -5.96 13.24 3.50
C ALA A 159 -5.41 11.95 2.86
N LEU A 160 -6.17 11.45 1.88
CA LEU A 160 -5.81 10.28 1.10
C LEU A 160 -5.82 10.61 -0.39
N LEU A 161 -4.77 10.21 -1.10
CA LEU A 161 -4.70 10.22 -2.55
C LEU A 161 -4.82 8.80 -3.07
N CYS A 162 -5.68 8.60 -4.06
CA CYS A 162 -5.68 7.39 -4.88
C CYS A 162 -5.14 7.78 -6.25
N ILE A 163 -3.95 7.30 -6.57
CA ILE A 163 -3.24 7.65 -7.80
C ILE A 163 -3.12 6.42 -8.66
N GLY A 164 -3.74 6.46 -9.84
CA GLY A 164 -3.86 5.31 -10.69
C GLY A 164 -3.59 5.61 -12.14
N ARG A 165 -3.82 4.59 -12.95
CA ARG A 165 -3.76 4.70 -14.40
C ARG A 165 -4.98 4.06 -15.02
N LYS A 166 -5.36 4.55 -16.19
CA LYS A 166 -6.40 3.95 -17.03
C LYS A 166 -6.10 4.15 -18.50
N THR A 167 -6.69 3.29 -19.33
CA THR A 167 -6.70 3.51 -20.77
C THR A 167 -7.77 4.57 -21.08
N ALA A 168 -7.39 5.61 -21.80
CA ALA A 168 -8.32 6.57 -22.39
C ALA A 168 -8.31 6.40 -23.90
N THR A 169 -9.46 6.59 -24.55
CA THR A 169 -9.57 6.56 -26.02
C THR A 169 -10.07 7.92 -26.48
N ASP A 170 -9.37 8.52 -27.44
CA ASP A 170 -9.81 9.76 -28.09
C ASP A 170 -9.67 9.66 -29.61
N ALA A 171 -9.92 10.77 -30.33
CA ALA A 171 -9.82 10.82 -31.78
C ALA A 171 -8.43 10.44 -32.33
N LYS A 172 -7.39 10.46 -31.50
CA LYS A 172 -6.01 10.11 -31.86
C LYS A 172 -5.64 8.67 -31.44
N GLY A 173 -6.59 7.89 -30.93
CA GLY A 173 -6.42 6.50 -30.53
C GLY A 173 -6.39 6.28 -29.02
N GLN A 174 -5.85 5.13 -28.60
CA GLN A 174 -5.73 4.77 -27.19
C GLN A 174 -4.49 5.39 -26.57
N SER A 175 -4.66 6.01 -25.40
CA SER A 175 -3.59 6.50 -24.54
C SER A 175 -3.71 5.88 -23.15
N THR A 176 -2.62 5.91 -22.38
CA THR A 176 -2.73 5.68 -20.93
C THR A 176 -2.69 7.04 -20.24
N VAL A 177 -3.57 7.27 -19.29
CA VAL A 177 -3.55 8.48 -18.47
C VAL A 177 -3.28 8.12 -17.03
N VAL A 178 -2.48 8.94 -16.36
CA VAL A 178 -2.31 8.91 -14.91
C VAL A 178 -3.34 9.85 -14.31
N TRP A 179 -4.08 9.35 -13.33
CA TRP A 179 -5.16 10.08 -12.67
C TRP A 179 -4.96 10.08 -11.16
N VAL A 180 -5.58 11.06 -10.50
CA VAL A 180 -5.68 11.12 -9.04
C VAL A 180 -7.12 11.43 -8.61
N SER A 181 -7.59 10.71 -7.60
CA SER A 181 -8.74 11.09 -6.78
C SER A 181 -8.26 11.39 -5.37
N ARG A 182 -8.91 12.35 -4.71
CA ARG A 182 -8.52 12.85 -3.40
C ARG A 182 -9.65 12.66 -2.41
N LYS A 183 -9.34 12.37 -1.16
CA LYS A 183 -10.31 12.27 -0.08
C LYS A 183 -9.77 13.06 1.10
N ALA A 184 -10.51 14.09 1.50
CA ALA A 184 -10.23 14.80 2.75
C ALA A 184 -10.57 13.88 3.95
N ALA A 185 -10.05 14.22 5.14
CA ALA A 185 -10.36 13.51 6.37
C ALA A 185 -11.88 13.35 6.57
N GLY A 186 -12.37 12.11 6.66
CA GLY A 186 -13.80 11.81 6.81
C GLY A 186 -14.70 12.20 5.63
N GLY A 187 -14.13 12.74 4.54
CA GLY A 187 -14.88 13.25 3.38
C GLY A 187 -15.16 12.20 2.31
N SER A 188 -15.86 12.63 1.26
CA SER A 188 -16.05 11.83 0.03
C SER A 188 -14.85 11.94 -0.91
N TRP A 189 -14.71 10.96 -1.80
CA TRP A 189 -13.74 11.04 -2.89
C TRP A 189 -14.10 12.14 -3.89
N SER A 190 -13.09 12.87 -4.35
CA SER A 190 -13.22 13.78 -5.48
C SER A 190 -13.41 13.02 -6.79
N ALA A 191 -13.98 13.71 -7.78
CA ALA A 191 -13.87 13.27 -9.16
C ALA A 191 -12.40 13.03 -9.55
N PRO A 192 -12.12 12.06 -10.44
CA PRO A 192 -10.77 11.80 -10.91
C PRO A 192 -10.26 12.97 -11.76
N GLU A 193 -9.05 13.43 -11.47
CA GLU A 193 -8.31 14.42 -12.24
C GLU A 193 -7.20 13.73 -13.02
N VAL A 194 -7.06 14.04 -14.31
CA VAL A 194 -5.93 13.57 -15.11
C VAL A 194 -4.73 14.47 -14.85
N ILE A 195 -3.65 13.90 -14.32
CA ILE A 195 -2.41 14.64 -14.01
C ILE A 195 -1.33 14.45 -15.08
N ALA A 196 -1.43 13.39 -15.90
CA ALA A 196 -0.54 13.19 -17.03
C ALA A 196 -1.23 12.37 -18.13
N PRO A 197 -1.39 12.92 -19.35
CA PRO A 197 -1.71 12.12 -20.53
C PRO A 197 -0.43 11.53 -21.12
N GLU A 198 -0.32 10.20 -21.16
CA GLU A 198 0.80 9.51 -21.80
C GLU A 198 0.41 9.03 -23.19
N ARG A 199 0.93 9.75 -24.19
CA ARG A 199 0.89 9.40 -25.61
C ARG A 199 2.30 9.13 -26.08
N THR A 200 2.54 7.99 -26.70
CA THR A 200 3.80 7.73 -27.41
C THR A 200 3.63 8.07 -28.89
N ALA A 201 4.73 8.48 -29.53
CA ALA A 201 4.77 8.95 -30.93
C ALA A 201 4.30 7.91 -31.98
N ALA A 202 4.09 6.65 -31.59
CA ALA A 202 3.70 5.54 -32.48
C ALA A 202 2.32 4.93 -32.14
N GLY A 203 1.49 5.58 -31.31
CA GLY A 203 0.13 5.10 -31.00
C GLY A 203 0.05 3.79 -30.20
N ARG A 204 1.19 3.21 -29.80
CA ARG A 204 1.28 2.04 -28.91
C ARG A 204 1.79 2.51 -27.55
N VAL A 205 0.89 2.76 -26.61
CA VAL A 205 1.32 2.95 -25.22
C VAL A 205 1.60 1.58 -24.61
N GLY A 206 2.88 1.32 -24.36
CA GLY A 206 3.26 0.27 -23.44
C GLY A 206 2.66 0.58 -22.06
N ARG A 207 2.21 -0.45 -21.35
CA ARG A 207 1.67 -0.36 -20.00
C ARG A 207 2.60 0.47 -19.09
N VAL A 208 2.19 1.69 -18.71
CA VAL A 208 2.90 2.48 -17.68
C VAL A 208 2.60 1.85 -16.32
N GLU A 209 3.53 1.92 -15.39
CA GLU A 209 3.27 1.59 -13.99
C GLU A 209 3.34 2.84 -13.12
N VAL A 210 2.50 2.86 -12.08
CA VAL A 210 2.42 3.97 -11.12
C VAL A 210 3.02 3.50 -9.80
N ILE A 211 3.95 4.30 -9.28
CA ILE A 211 4.61 4.11 -8.01
C ILE A 211 4.36 5.36 -7.18
N ALA A 212 3.89 5.18 -5.95
CA ALA A 212 3.73 6.23 -4.97
C ALA A 212 4.02 5.62 -3.58
N PRO A 213 4.61 6.38 -2.65
CA PRO A 213 4.79 5.91 -1.29
C PRO A 213 3.43 5.80 -0.58
N GLN A 214 3.37 5.01 0.48
CA GLN A 214 2.14 4.88 1.26
C GLN A 214 1.87 6.10 2.15
N PHE A 215 2.92 6.87 2.46
CA PHE A 215 2.89 8.05 3.31
C PHE A 215 3.65 9.19 2.63
N ALA A 216 3.18 10.41 2.84
CA ALA A 216 3.79 11.63 2.35
C ALA A 216 3.55 12.79 3.32
N THR A 217 4.18 13.93 3.05
CA THR A 217 3.95 15.17 3.79
C THR A 217 2.48 15.60 3.69
N GLY A 218 2.01 16.42 4.63
CA GLY A 218 0.61 16.83 4.71
C GLY A 218 0.05 17.55 3.47
N ASP A 219 0.92 18.10 2.62
CA ASP A 219 0.52 18.99 1.53
C ASP A 219 0.55 18.33 0.14
N PHE A 220 1.34 17.27 -0.05
CA PHE A 220 1.52 16.63 -1.34
C PHE A 220 1.87 15.14 -1.23
N GLY A 221 1.48 14.36 -2.24
CA GLY A 221 1.94 12.98 -2.44
C GLY A 221 2.88 12.89 -3.64
N PRO A 222 4.14 12.44 -3.47
CA PRO A 222 5.03 12.21 -4.60
C PRO A 222 4.54 10.99 -5.40
N VAL A 223 4.54 11.12 -6.72
CA VAL A 223 4.22 10.03 -7.64
C VAL A 223 5.32 9.93 -8.69
N ALA A 224 5.69 8.71 -9.02
CA ALA A 224 6.50 8.38 -10.17
C ALA A 224 5.73 7.44 -11.10
N TRP A 225 5.91 7.61 -12.41
CA TRP A 225 5.34 6.70 -13.39
C TRP A 225 6.22 6.57 -14.63
N GLY A 226 6.04 5.46 -15.33
CA GLY A 226 6.74 5.23 -16.59
C GLY A 226 6.56 3.81 -17.10
N PRO A 227 6.98 3.53 -18.34
CA PRO A 227 7.10 2.17 -18.84
C PRO A 227 8.24 1.43 -18.11
N HIS A 228 8.10 0.11 -17.94
CA HIS A 228 9.01 -0.77 -17.18
C HIS A 228 10.51 -0.71 -17.60
N ALA A 229 10.85 -0.11 -18.75
CA ALA A 229 12.22 -0.06 -19.27
C ALA A 229 12.55 1.20 -20.10
N GLY A 230 11.77 2.29 -19.96
CA GLY A 230 11.94 3.46 -20.84
C GLY A 230 12.40 4.70 -20.11
N TRP A 231 11.49 5.32 -19.38
CA TRP A 231 11.69 6.58 -18.71
C TRP A 231 10.89 6.60 -17.41
N VAL A 232 11.24 7.50 -16.50
CA VAL A 232 10.47 7.75 -15.28
C VAL A 232 10.16 9.24 -15.21
N LYS A 233 8.89 9.58 -15.06
CA LYS A 233 8.43 10.93 -14.73
C LYS A 233 8.06 10.96 -13.26
N MET A 234 8.22 12.12 -12.64
CA MET A 234 7.91 12.34 -11.23
C MET A 234 7.15 13.65 -11.06
N MET A 235 6.24 13.69 -10.09
CA MET A 235 5.43 14.87 -9.76
C MET A 235 5.09 14.87 -8.27
N LEU A 236 4.99 16.07 -7.67
CA LEU A 236 4.35 16.26 -6.37
C LEU A 236 2.87 16.58 -6.60
N VAL A 237 1.98 15.66 -6.24
CA VAL A 237 0.54 15.83 -6.42
C VAL A 237 -0.03 16.51 -5.18
N PRO A 238 -0.63 17.71 -5.29
CA PRO A 238 -1.14 18.42 -4.13
C PRO A 238 -2.38 17.72 -3.56
N VAL A 239 -2.50 17.75 -2.23
CA VAL A 239 -3.64 17.20 -1.47
C VAL A 239 -4.94 17.96 -1.73
N LYS A 240 -4.83 19.26 -1.98
CA LYS A 240 -5.94 20.09 -2.44
C LYS A 240 -5.83 20.25 -3.94
N ALA A 241 -6.95 20.13 -4.66
CA ALA A 241 -6.97 20.52 -6.07
C ALA A 241 -6.53 21.98 -6.18
N GLY A 242 -5.71 22.30 -7.19
CA GLY A 242 -5.44 23.69 -7.52
C GLY A 242 -6.77 24.38 -7.82
N ARG A 243 -6.98 25.59 -7.30
CA ARG A 243 -8.04 26.45 -7.85
C ARG A 243 -7.68 26.62 -9.32
N GLY A 244 -8.44 26.02 -10.22
CA GLY A 244 -8.25 26.20 -11.66
C GLY A 244 -8.18 27.70 -11.93
N GLY A 245 -7.02 28.15 -12.45
CA GLY A 245 -6.86 29.50 -12.98
C GLY A 245 -7.51 29.62 -14.34
#